data_AF-A0A3A9FHP7-F1
#
_entry.id   AF-A0A3A9FHP7-F1
#
_cell.length_a   1.000
_cell.length_b   1.000
_cell.length_c   1.000
_cell.angle_alpha   90.00
_cell.angle_beta   90.00
_cell.angle_gamma   90.00
#
_symmetry.space_group_name_H-M   'P 1'
#
loop_
_entity.id
_entity.type
_entity.pdbx_description
1 polymer ?
#
loop_
_entity_poly.entity_id
_entity_poly.type
_entity_poly.pdbx_seq_one_letter_code
_entity_poly.pdbx_strand_id
1 'polypeptide(L)'
;MDDGRKKTGKPRIYGEDDGYERELAHRRQIKIQKQVQEEKEKQEKQLEEEQPAQQDSLRSRIERKADGIRRSAHIVTGSARKREQENARKMQALMIAMGVLIVLLVAAIIYEVVLGHGTKQTGAERMAQQKEIQRQEMNSKDGSGTNGKGSMTSDGTDQPTVGGPTGENKDADKATDGDTETSEHTTSAPSGDLLEAAKLKAMQYDYDGALALLKSSPDYEENEEYQAEAADIEKQKNACVPYRAVDVTHIFFHTLIHDAKKAFDGDEREGGYNQFMVTETEFISIIQQMYDRGYVMVFIDELVPGTEDGNGGKTFAAKDIMLPPDKTPFVLSQDDVSYYHYMSGDGFASRLIVDENGDVKNEYIEEDGTVSVGDYDMVPLIDRFVEEHPDFSYHGQKGYVALTGYEGILGYRTDEVYKTKEAGRVTAFQQAFFDSYPGGFDEAAFEKECEGAKKVAEVMKNNGWKFASHTWGHQNMHETNGISMDAFKRDTDRWETWVEPLIGETDTLIYAFGGDIRGAESYSGDRFSYLKQCGFDYFCGVDSAKHWMQIGTDYVRQSRRNIDGYRMYYNPEMLSDLFDVETAWDPLRPASVPPI
;
A
#
# COMPACT_ATOMS: atom_id res chain seq x y z
N MET A 1 34.58 6.84 -56.28
CA MET A 1 35.86 6.82 -55.56
C MET A 1 35.64 7.58 -54.25
N ASP A 2 34.85 7.08 -53.31
CA ASP A 2 34.97 5.82 -52.53
C ASP A 2 35.78 6.08 -51.26
N ASP A 3 35.48 5.56 -50.07
CA ASP A 3 34.30 4.88 -49.49
C ASP A 3 34.41 5.21 -47.98
N GLY A 4 33.41 5.66 -47.22
CA GLY A 4 32.02 5.24 -47.20
C GLY A 4 31.71 4.34 -45.99
N ARG A 5 32.22 4.67 -44.79
CA ARG A 5 31.92 3.90 -43.57
C ARG A 5 31.81 4.72 -42.28
N LYS A 6 30.66 5.38 -42.09
CA LYS A 6 30.26 5.92 -40.77
C LYS A 6 30.04 4.75 -39.81
N LYS A 7 30.65 4.77 -38.61
CA LYS A 7 30.30 3.85 -37.52
C LYS A 7 28.99 4.30 -36.87
N THR A 8 27.88 3.70 -37.24
CA THR A 8 26.59 3.87 -36.54
C THR A 8 26.57 3.02 -35.28
N GLY A 9 27.03 3.60 -34.16
CA GLY A 9 26.84 3.03 -32.84
C GLY A 9 25.36 3.08 -32.44
N LYS A 10 24.60 2.03 -32.74
CA LYS A 10 23.30 1.81 -32.08
C LYS A 10 23.56 1.55 -30.59
N PRO A 11 22.77 2.11 -29.66
CA PRO A 11 22.70 1.58 -28.30
C PRO A 11 22.33 0.09 -28.37
N ARG A 12 22.98 -0.73 -27.55
CA ARG A 12 22.42 -2.04 -27.21
C ARG A 12 21.34 -1.79 -26.17
N ILE A 13 20.10 -2.14 -26.52
CA ILE A 13 19.08 -2.42 -25.51
C ILE A 13 19.56 -3.69 -24.80
N TYR A 14 19.85 -3.58 -23.51
CA TYR A 14 20.03 -4.72 -22.62
C TYR A 14 18.70 -4.93 -21.90
N GLY A 15 18.17 -6.15 -21.93
CA GLY A 15 17.07 -6.54 -21.03
C GLY A 15 17.65 -6.90 -19.66
N GLU A 16 16.88 -6.65 -18.60
CA GLU A 16 17.36 -6.69 -17.21
C GLU A 16 17.83 -8.10 -16.77
N ASP A 17 17.21 -9.18 -17.30
CA ASP A 17 17.62 -10.58 -17.10
C ASP A 17 19.12 -10.83 -17.34
N ASP A 18 19.69 -10.18 -18.36
CA ASP A 18 21.09 -10.39 -18.78
C ASP A 18 22.08 -9.70 -17.83
N GLY A 19 21.61 -8.84 -16.92
CA GLY A 19 22.38 -8.30 -15.79
C GLY A 19 22.46 -9.28 -14.62
N TYR A 20 21.29 -9.72 -14.14
CA TYR A 20 21.12 -10.51 -12.92
C TYR A 20 21.93 -11.82 -12.92
N GLU A 21 21.90 -12.61 -14.00
CA GLU A 21 22.69 -13.86 -14.07
C GLU A 21 24.21 -13.63 -14.14
N ARG A 22 24.66 -12.51 -14.73
CA ARG A 22 26.09 -12.13 -14.68
C ARG A 22 26.49 -11.73 -13.27
N GLU A 23 25.61 -11.07 -12.53
CA GLU A 23 25.84 -10.71 -11.14
C GLU A 23 25.82 -11.93 -10.21
N LEU A 24 24.87 -12.86 -10.37
CA LEU A 24 24.86 -14.13 -9.64
C LEU A 24 26.14 -14.95 -9.89
N ALA A 25 26.62 -14.99 -11.14
CA ALA A 25 27.90 -15.61 -11.46
C ALA A 25 29.08 -14.94 -10.73
N HIS A 26 29.07 -13.61 -10.63
CA HIS A 26 30.08 -12.84 -9.91
C HIS A 26 30.02 -13.01 -8.39
N ARG A 27 28.83 -12.87 -7.77
CA ARG A 27 28.57 -13.14 -6.35
C ARG A 27 29.00 -14.56 -5.96
N ARG A 28 28.70 -15.57 -6.79
CA ARG A 28 29.18 -16.96 -6.60
C ARG A 28 30.71 -17.07 -6.68
N GLN A 29 31.36 -16.36 -7.61
CA GLN A 29 32.82 -16.35 -7.74
C GLN A 29 33.51 -15.69 -6.53
N ILE A 30 32.95 -14.60 -6.01
CA ILE A 30 33.41 -13.92 -4.78
C ILE A 30 33.24 -14.85 -3.56
N LYS A 31 32.10 -15.53 -3.43
CA LYS A 31 31.84 -16.47 -2.31
C LYS A 31 32.84 -17.63 -2.29
N ILE A 32 33.21 -18.16 -3.47
CA ILE A 32 34.28 -19.17 -3.61
C ILE A 32 35.64 -18.59 -3.22
N GLN A 33 35.95 -17.34 -3.58
CA GLN A 33 37.21 -16.69 -3.21
C GLN A 33 37.32 -16.45 -1.69
N LYS A 34 36.26 -15.97 -1.03
CA LYS A 34 36.20 -15.84 0.44
C LYS A 34 36.43 -17.19 1.12
N GLN A 35 35.72 -18.25 0.72
CA GLN A 35 35.89 -19.60 1.29
C GLN A 35 37.31 -20.17 1.12
N VAL A 36 37.96 -19.92 -0.02
CA VAL A 36 39.36 -20.34 -0.25
C VAL A 36 40.33 -19.55 0.64
N GLN A 37 40.08 -18.26 0.88
CA GLN A 37 40.88 -17.43 1.78
C GLN A 37 40.69 -17.85 3.24
N GLU A 38 39.45 -18.11 3.68
CA GLU A 38 39.14 -18.60 5.04
C GLU A 38 39.74 -19.99 5.32
N GLU A 39 39.71 -20.92 4.36
CA GLU A 39 40.42 -22.20 4.48
C GLU A 39 41.94 -21.99 4.59
N LYS A 40 42.50 -21.07 3.79
CA LYS A 40 43.93 -20.76 3.80
C LYS A 40 44.37 -20.16 5.13
N GLU A 41 43.64 -19.20 5.69
CA GLU A 41 43.94 -18.58 6.99
C GLU A 41 43.81 -19.56 8.16
N LYS A 42 42.82 -20.46 8.13
CA LYS A 42 42.72 -21.57 9.10
C LYS A 42 43.90 -22.54 8.99
N GLN A 43 44.37 -22.81 7.77
CA GLN A 43 45.52 -23.69 7.52
C GLN A 43 46.86 -23.04 7.87
N GLU A 44 47.00 -21.73 7.70
CA GLU A 44 48.19 -20.97 8.12
C GLU A 44 48.29 -20.92 9.65
N LYS A 45 47.18 -20.65 10.37
CA LYS A 45 47.14 -20.75 11.84
C LYS A 45 47.47 -22.15 12.37
N GLN A 46 46.92 -23.20 11.76
CA GLN A 46 47.29 -24.59 12.11
C GLN A 46 48.77 -24.90 11.85
N LEU A 47 49.42 -24.18 10.91
CA LEU A 47 50.85 -24.35 10.66
C LEU A 47 51.74 -23.64 11.71
N GLU A 48 51.25 -22.56 12.33
CA GLU A 48 51.95 -21.82 13.38
C GLU A 48 51.89 -22.54 14.75
N GLU A 49 50.87 -23.36 14.99
CA GLU A 49 50.69 -24.13 16.24
C GLU A 49 51.42 -25.49 16.25
N GLU A 50 51.80 -26.05 15.10
CA GLU A 50 52.54 -27.33 15.02
C GLU A 50 54.06 -27.19 15.21
N GLN A 51 54.70 -28.22 15.81
CA GLN A 51 56.16 -28.25 15.96
C GLN A 51 56.89 -28.37 14.61
N PRO A 52 58.11 -27.79 14.44
CA PRO A 52 58.78 -27.70 13.13
C PRO A 52 59.02 -29.02 12.39
N ALA A 53 59.02 -30.16 13.08
CA ALA A 53 59.21 -31.48 12.48
C ALA A 53 57.96 -32.02 11.72
N GLN A 54 56.80 -31.35 11.79
CA GLN A 54 55.54 -31.85 11.23
C GLN A 54 55.00 -31.03 10.04
N GLN A 55 55.42 -29.76 9.92
CA GLN A 55 54.89 -28.77 8.96
C GLN A 55 54.92 -29.22 7.48
N ASP A 56 55.97 -29.92 7.01
CA ASP A 56 56.03 -30.41 5.62
C ASP A 56 54.95 -31.47 5.31
N SER A 57 54.60 -32.28 6.31
CA SER A 57 53.51 -33.26 6.17
C SER A 57 52.14 -32.58 6.08
N LEU A 58 51.97 -31.45 6.79
CA LEU A 58 50.75 -30.66 6.78
C LEU A 58 50.64 -29.84 5.48
N ARG A 59 51.71 -29.16 5.04
CA ARG A 59 51.79 -28.45 3.73
C ARG A 59 51.41 -29.36 2.57
N SER A 60 52.01 -30.55 2.48
CA SER A 60 51.68 -31.48 1.40
C SER A 60 50.24 -32.01 1.48
N ARG A 61 49.60 -32.06 2.66
CA ARG A 61 48.16 -32.38 2.79
C ARG A 61 47.27 -31.22 2.31
N ILE A 62 47.62 -29.99 2.67
CA ILE A 62 46.97 -28.74 2.24
C ILE A 62 46.92 -28.64 0.71
N GLU A 63 48.06 -28.74 0.02
CA GLU A 63 48.14 -28.62 -1.44
C GLU A 63 47.26 -29.66 -2.17
N ARG A 64 47.30 -30.92 -1.71
CA ARG A 64 46.47 -32.01 -2.28
C ARG A 64 44.97 -31.76 -2.10
N LYS A 65 44.56 -31.09 -1.01
CA LYS A 65 43.16 -30.71 -0.75
C LYS A 65 42.73 -29.55 -1.66
N ALA A 66 43.55 -28.51 -1.76
CA ALA A 66 43.31 -27.36 -2.64
C ALA A 66 43.19 -27.76 -4.13
N ASP A 67 44.07 -28.64 -4.62
CA ASP A 67 43.98 -29.17 -5.98
C ASP A 67 42.80 -30.14 -6.18
N GLY A 68 42.25 -30.73 -5.10
CA GLY A 68 40.97 -31.42 -5.15
C GLY A 68 39.82 -30.44 -5.44
N ILE A 69 39.73 -29.36 -4.65
CA ILE A 69 38.70 -28.32 -4.76
C ILE A 69 38.74 -27.65 -6.15
N ARG A 70 39.93 -27.27 -6.64
CA ARG A 70 40.12 -26.69 -7.98
C ARG A 70 39.59 -27.60 -9.10
N ARG A 71 39.82 -28.91 -9.02
CA ARG A 71 39.32 -29.88 -10.01
C ARG A 71 37.81 -30.04 -9.95
N SER A 72 37.21 -30.09 -8.76
CA SER A 72 35.74 -30.12 -8.62
C SER A 72 35.07 -28.87 -9.19
N ALA A 73 35.60 -27.67 -8.91
CA ALA A 73 35.08 -26.42 -9.46
C ALA A 73 35.07 -26.42 -11.00
N HIS A 74 36.15 -26.92 -11.62
CA HIS A 74 36.27 -27.00 -13.08
C HIS A 74 35.29 -28.00 -13.72
N ILE A 75 34.86 -29.03 -12.99
CA ILE A 75 33.83 -29.99 -13.43
C ILE A 75 32.44 -29.35 -13.34
N VAL A 76 32.12 -28.65 -12.24
CA VAL A 76 30.84 -27.97 -12.04
C VAL A 76 30.59 -26.93 -13.13
N THR A 77 31.58 -26.07 -13.43
CA THR A 77 31.48 -25.07 -14.52
C THR A 77 31.33 -25.70 -15.91
N GLY A 78 31.86 -26.90 -16.12
CA GLY A 78 31.64 -27.66 -17.36
C GLY A 78 30.22 -28.22 -17.50
N SER A 79 29.55 -28.52 -16.39
CA SER A 79 28.17 -29.02 -16.39
C SER A 79 27.13 -27.92 -16.61
N ALA A 80 27.36 -26.72 -16.06
CA ALA A 80 26.49 -25.56 -16.23
C ALA A 80 26.31 -25.18 -17.71
N ARG A 81 27.41 -25.06 -18.46
CA ARG A 81 27.40 -24.72 -19.90
C ARG A 81 26.64 -25.70 -20.79
N LYS A 82 26.51 -26.97 -20.38
CA LYS A 82 25.64 -27.93 -21.07
C LYS A 82 24.16 -27.68 -20.79
N ARG A 83 23.79 -27.33 -19.56
CA ARG A 83 22.42 -26.99 -19.18
C ARG A 83 21.96 -25.68 -19.85
N GLU A 84 22.82 -24.66 -19.91
CA GLU A 84 22.55 -23.42 -20.67
C GLU A 84 22.21 -23.72 -22.14
N GLN A 85 23.04 -24.52 -22.83
CA GLN A 85 22.81 -24.87 -24.24
C GLN A 85 21.57 -25.74 -24.47
N GLU A 86 21.17 -26.55 -23.49
CA GLU A 86 19.94 -27.35 -23.57
C GLU A 86 18.69 -26.49 -23.31
N ASN A 87 18.74 -25.61 -22.31
CA ASN A 87 17.65 -24.69 -21.98
C ASN A 87 17.44 -23.65 -23.08
N ALA A 88 18.50 -23.10 -23.68
CA ALA A 88 18.39 -22.18 -24.81
C ALA A 88 17.67 -22.82 -26.02
N ARG A 89 17.87 -24.12 -26.27
CA ARG A 89 17.14 -24.86 -27.32
C ARG A 89 15.68 -25.08 -26.99
N LYS A 90 15.35 -25.35 -25.72
CA LYS A 90 13.95 -25.45 -25.24
C LYS A 90 13.25 -24.09 -25.35
N MET A 91 13.91 -23.02 -24.92
CA MET A 91 13.44 -21.64 -25.05
C MET A 91 13.18 -21.27 -26.52
N GLN A 92 14.09 -21.62 -27.43
CA GLN A 92 13.93 -21.35 -28.86
C GLN A 92 12.77 -22.13 -29.48
N ALA A 93 12.52 -23.37 -29.06
CA ALA A 93 11.35 -24.14 -29.47
C ALA A 93 10.03 -23.55 -28.91
N LEU A 94 10.05 -23.10 -27.65
CA LEU A 94 8.91 -22.45 -26.99
C LEU A 94 8.53 -21.15 -27.70
N MET A 95 9.52 -20.32 -28.03
CA MET A 95 9.34 -19.06 -28.76
C MET A 95 8.74 -19.28 -30.17
N ILE A 96 9.10 -20.36 -30.85
CA ILE A 96 8.50 -20.74 -32.14
C ILE A 96 7.03 -21.15 -31.96
N ALA A 97 6.71 -21.96 -30.93
CA ALA A 97 5.34 -22.35 -30.63
C ALA A 97 4.47 -21.14 -30.24
N MET A 98 5.00 -20.25 -29.40
CA MET A 98 4.32 -19.01 -28.99
C MET A 98 4.08 -18.06 -30.17
N GLY A 99 5.04 -17.95 -31.10
CA GLY A 99 4.87 -17.19 -32.34
C GLY A 99 3.74 -17.72 -33.24
N VAL A 100 3.57 -19.04 -33.34
CA VAL A 100 2.42 -19.66 -34.04
C VAL A 100 1.11 -19.34 -33.31
N LEU A 101 1.10 -19.41 -31.98
CA LEU A 101 -0.08 -19.14 -31.16
C LEU A 101 -0.52 -17.67 -31.28
N ILE A 102 0.41 -16.72 -31.29
CA ILE A 102 0.14 -15.30 -31.54
C ILE A 102 -0.46 -15.08 -32.93
N VAL A 103 0.03 -15.76 -33.98
CA VAL A 103 -0.55 -15.65 -35.33
C VAL A 103 -1.99 -16.18 -35.39
N LEU A 104 -2.29 -17.26 -34.67
CA LEU A 104 -3.66 -17.78 -34.54
C LEU A 104 -4.57 -16.82 -33.76
N LEU A 105 -4.05 -16.20 -32.70
CA LEU A 105 -4.81 -15.26 -31.86
C LEU A 105 -5.09 -13.95 -32.60
N VAL A 106 -4.13 -13.43 -33.37
CA VAL A 106 -4.33 -12.30 -34.29
C VAL A 106 -5.35 -12.65 -35.39
N ALA A 107 -5.32 -13.87 -35.94
CA ALA A 107 -6.33 -14.32 -36.90
C ALA A 107 -7.74 -14.40 -36.28
N ALA A 108 -7.86 -14.82 -35.02
CA ALA A 108 -9.12 -14.82 -34.27
C ALA A 108 -9.63 -13.39 -34.01
N ILE A 109 -8.76 -12.46 -33.60
CA ILE A 109 -9.11 -11.04 -33.42
C ILE A 109 -9.55 -10.41 -34.75
N ILE A 110 -8.90 -10.75 -35.87
CA ILE A 110 -9.34 -10.28 -37.20
C ILE A 110 -10.70 -10.87 -37.59
N TYR A 111 -10.98 -12.13 -37.23
CA TYR A 111 -12.29 -12.76 -37.44
C TYR A 111 -13.40 -12.05 -36.64
N GLU A 112 -13.16 -11.81 -35.34
CA GLU A 112 -14.03 -11.03 -34.46
C GLU A 112 -14.28 -9.61 -35.00
N VAL A 113 -13.22 -8.87 -35.37
CA VAL A 113 -13.32 -7.46 -35.81
C VAL A 113 -13.97 -7.31 -37.21
N VAL A 114 -13.95 -8.36 -38.05
CA VAL A 114 -14.53 -8.32 -39.40
C VAL A 114 -15.97 -8.86 -39.45
N LEU A 115 -16.40 -9.66 -38.46
CA LEU A 115 -17.72 -10.31 -38.47
C LEU A 115 -18.57 -10.08 -37.20
N GLY A 116 -17.99 -9.62 -36.10
CA GLY A 116 -18.65 -9.32 -34.83
C GLY A 116 -19.10 -7.86 -34.72
N HIS A 117 -20.33 -7.64 -34.26
CA HIS A 117 -20.84 -6.30 -33.97
C HIS A 117 -20.29 -5.78 -32.63
N GLY A 118 -19.46 -4.73 -32.68
CA GLY A 118 -18.83 -4.17 -31.49
C GLY A 118 -19.73 -3.25 -30.66
N THR A 119 -19.97 -3.61 -29.40
CA THR A 119 -20.30 -2.70 -28.29
C THR A 119 -19.28 -2.92 -27.18
N LYS A 120 -18.81 -1.85 -26.52
CA LYS A 120 -17.80 -1.93 -25.44
C LYS A 120 -18.47 -1.76 -24.08
N GLN A 121 -18.30 -2.75 -23.20
CA GLN A 121 -18.77 -2.71 -21.82
C GLN A 121 -17.79 -1.97 -20.89
N THR A 122 -18.36 -1.25 -19.93
CA THR A 122 -17.69 -0.53 -18.83
C THR A 122 -17.06 -1.47 -17.80
N GLY A 123 -16.30 -0.94 -16.83
CA GLY A 123 -15.69 -1.73 -15.75
C GLY A 123 -16.73 -2.47 -14.90
N ALA A 124 -17.75 -1.75 -14.43
CA ALA A 124 -18.85 -2.31 -13.64
C ALA A 124 -19.61 -3.44 -14.39
N GLU A 125 -19.80 -3.31 -15.71
CA GLU A 125 -20.43 -4.36 -16.52
C GLU A 125 -19.55 -5.62 -16.63
N ARG A 126 -18.21 -5.48 -16.73
CA ARG A 126 -17.28 -6.63 -16.68
C ARG A 126 -17.33 -7.32 -15.32
N MET A 127 -17.32 -6.56 -14.23
CA MET A 127 -17.43 -7.06 -12.86
C MET A 127 -18.74 -7.84 -12.63
N ALA A 128 -19.88 -7.32 -13.12
CA ALA A 128 -21.16 -8.02 -13.06
C ALA A 128 -21.13 -9.34 -13.86
N GLN A 129 -20.54 -9.33 -15.05
CA GLN A 129 -20.43 -10.51 -15.91
C GLN A 129 -19.50 -11.58 -15.32
N GLN A 130 -18.39 -11.20 -14.67
CA GLN A 130 -17.50 -12.14 -13.98
C GLN A 130 -18.16 -12.76 -12.74
N LYS A 131 -18.92 -11.99 -11.94
CA LYS A 131 -19.70 -12.53 -10.81
C LYS A 131 -20.75 -13.55 -11.27
N GLU A 132 -21.38 -13.32 -12.42
CA GLU A 132 -22.35 -14.25 -12.99
C GLU A 132 -21.69 -15.52 -13.57
N ILE A 133 -20.50 -15.40 -14.19
CA ILE A 133 -19.69 -16.56 -14.62
C ILE A 133 -19.27 -17.41 -13.43
N GLN A 134 -18.76 -16.81 -12.35
CA GLN A 134 -18.39 -17.53 -11.12
C GLN A 134 -19.58 -18.26 -10.48
N ARG A 135 -20.78 -17.67 -10.49
CA ARG A 135 -22.02 -18.34 -10.08
C ARG A 135 -22.35 -19.56 -10.95
N GLN A 136 -22.17 -19.46 -12.26
CA GLN A 136 -22.44 -20.56 -13.18
C GLN A 136 -21.41 -21.69 -13.04
N GLU A 137 -20.13 -21.35 -12.80
CA GLU A 137 -19.10 -22.35 -12.48
C GLU A 137 -19.33 -23.05 -11.15
N MET A 138 -19.77 -22.34 -10.09
CA MET A 138 -20.18 -22.98 -8.83
C MET A 138 -21.36 -23.94 -9.04
N ASN A 139 -22.43 -23.51 -9.71
CA ASN A 139 -23.58 -24.36 -10.02
C ASN A 139 -23.23 -25.56 -10.93
N SER A 140 -22.11 -25.53 -11.65
CA SER A 140 -21.65 -26.65 -12.48
C SER A 140 -20.99 -27.79 -11.67
N LYS A 141 -20.51 -27.53 -10.45
CA LYS A 141 -19.70 -28.50 -9.67
C LYS A 141 -20.53 -29.52 -8.88
N ASP A 142 -21.78 -29.22 -8.55
CA ASP A 142 -22.70 -30.16 -7.88
C ASP A 142 -23.40 -31.16 -8.84
N GLY A 143 -23.11 -31.09 -10.14
CA GLY A 143 -23.86 -31.77 -11.22
C GLY A 143 -23.55 -33.25 -11.48
N SER A 144 -23.27 -34.10 -10.48
CA SER A 144 -22.89 -35.51 -10.69
C SER A 144 -23.70 -36.51 -9.85
N GLY A 145 -24.91 -36.90 -10.33
CA GLY A 145 -25.93 -37.52 -9.46
C GLY A 145 -27.00 -38.45 -10.06
N THR A 146 -26.72 -39.23 -11.12
CA THR A 146 -27.53 -40.40 -11.61
C THR A 146 -28.92 -40.18 -12.27
N ASN A 147 -29.35 -41.17 -13.06
CA ASN A 147 -30.53 -41.17 -13.96
C ASN A 147 -31.90 -41.37 -13.27
N GLY A 148 -32.99 -40.79 -13.80
CA GLY A 148 -34.35 -41.03 -13.27
C GLY A 148 -35.58 -40.63 -14.12
N LYS A 149 -35.78 -41.23 -15.31
CA LYS A 149 -37.06 -41.36 -16.08
C LYS A 149 -38.19 -40.30 -15.95
N GLY A 150 -38.53 -39.70 -17.10
CA GLY A 150 -39.90 -39.37 -17.52
C GLY A 150 -40.30 -37.88 -17.45
N SER A 151 -41.20 -37.34 -18.27
CA SER A 151 -41.69 -37.60 -19.65
C SER A 151 -42.95 -36.74 -19.85
N MET A 152 -42.97 -35.91 -20.92
CA MET A 152 -44.15 -35.27 -21.55
C MET A 152 -44.88 -34.08 -20.85
N THR A 153 -44.86 -32.95 -21.56
CA THR A 153 -46.01 -32.05 -21.94
C THR A 153 -46.85 -31.32 -20.86
N SER A 154 -47.35 -30.09 -21.07
CA SER A 154 -47.12 -29.07 -22.13
C SER A 154 -47.91 -27.77 -21.86
N ASP A 155 -47.43 -26.66 -22.44
CA ASP A 155 -48.19 -25.50 -22.95
C ASP A 155 -48.89 -24.49 -22.00
N GLY A 156 -49.13 -23.28 -22.53
CA GLY A 156 -50.10 -22.26 -22.05
C GLY A 156 -49.71 -21.43 -20.81
N THR A 157 -49.03 -20.28 -20.90
CA THR A 157 -49.47 -18.91 -21.35
C THR A 157 -50.40 -18.12 -20.42
N ASP A 158 -49.93 -16.91 -20.12
CA ASP A 158 -50.65 -15.65 -19.88
C ASP A 158 -51.32 -15.28 -18.53
N GLN A 159 -51.04 -14.01 -18.21
CA GLN A 159 -51.58 -13.08 -17.22
C GLN A 159 -52.99 -12.54 -17.62
N PRO A 160 -53.67 -11.63 -16.86
CA PRO A 160 -53.49 -11.22 -15.45
C PRO A 160 -54.83 -10.97 -14.68
N THR A 161 -54.72 -10.37 -13.48
CA THR A 161 -55.64 -9.37 -12.84
C THR A 161 -57.03 -9.75 -12.26
N VAL A 162 -57.15 -9.42 -10.97
CA VAL A 162 -58.27 -8.70 -10.29
C VAL A 162 -59.65 -9.39 -10.09
N GLY A 163 -60.09 -9.41 -8.82
CA GLY A 163 -61.51 -9.40 -8.43
C GLY A 163 -61.98 -10.58 -7.55
N GLY A 164 -62.40 -10.29 -6.31
CA GLY A 164 -63.27 -11.17 -5.50
C GLY A 164 -64.75 -10.75 -5.59
N PRO A 165 -65.63 -11.06 -4.60
CA PRO A 165 -65.40 -11.77 -3.33
C PRO A 165 -66.49 -12.86 -3.04
N THR A 166 -66.91 -13.03 -1.77
CA THR A 166 -67.83 -14.05 -1.18
C THR A 166 -67.18 -15.44 -0.98
N GLY A 167 -67.45 -16.23 0.07
CA GLY A 167 -68.41 -16.21 1.19
C GLY A 167 -68.87 -17.66 1.47
N GLU A 168 -69.05 -18.21 2.69
CA GLU A 168 -69.12 -17.65 4.05
C GLU A 168 -68.46 -18.58 5.11
N ASN A 169 -67.95 -17.95 6.19
CA ASN A 169 -67.90 -18.32 7.62
C ASN A 169 -68.19 -19.77 8.13
N LYS A 170 -67.47 -20.17 9.19
CA LYS A 170 -67.91 -20.09 10.62
C LYS A 170 -66.76 -20.46 11.58
N ASP A 171 -66.36 -19.53 12.46
CA ASP A 171 -66.71 -19.40 13.90
C ASP A 171 -65.92 -20.37 14.81
N ALA A 172 -65.32 -20.01 15.95
CA ALA A 172 -64.97 -18.73 16.62
C ALA A 172 -63.90 -19.10 17.71
N ASP A 173 -63.37 -18.31 18.66
CA ASP A 173 -63.52 -16.94 19.22
C ASP A 173 -62.26 -16.73 20.15
N LYS A 174 -61.77 -15.59 20.67
CA LYS A 174 -62.08 -14.14 20.61
C LYS A 174 -60.85 -13.34 21.13
N ALA A 175 -60.97 -12.00 21.28
CA ALA A 175 -60.06 -11.04 21.95
C ALA A 175 -58.74 -10.73 21.20
N THR A 176 -58.43 -9.52 20.71
CA THR A 176 -58.81 -8.09 21.01
C THR A 176 -58.39 -7.60 22.39
N ASP A 177 -57.67 -6.50 22.59
CA ASP A 177 -57.02 -5.51 21.69
C ASP A 177 -55.55 -5.32 22.17
N GLY A 178 -54.61 -4.67 21.48
CA GLY A 178 -54.71 -3.72 20.37
C GLY A 178 -54.31 -2.31 20.85
N ASP A 179 -53.01 -2.04 20.91
CA ASP A 179 -52.47 -0.69 21.12
C ASP A 179 -51.12 -0.52 20.39
N THR A 180 -50.65 0.73 20.25
CA THR A 180 -49.55 1.12 19.36
C THR A 180 -48.32 1.57 20.14
N GLU A 181 -47.32 0.70 20.30
CA GLU A 181 -46.07 1.08 20.98
C GLU A 181 -45.16 1.94 20.09
N THR A 182 -45.20 3.25 20.33
CA THR A 182 -44.16 4.20 19.94
C THR A 182 -42.87 3.89 20.70
N SER A 183 -41.92 3.23 20.04
CA SER A 183 -40.58 2.99 20.58
C SER A 183 -39.68 4.24 20.47
N GLU A 184 -40.00 5.29 21.24
CA GLU A 184 -39.06 6.37 21.53
C GLU A 184 -37.94 5.82 22.45
N HIS A 185 -36.92 5.22 21.85
CA HIS A 185 -35.75 4.75 22.60
C HIS A 185 -34.75 5.88 22.83
N THR A 186 -35.15 6.87 23.65
CA THR A 186 -34.24 7.89 24.19
C THR A 186 -33.25 7.26 25.16
N THR A 187 -32.16 6.70 24.61
CA THR A 187 -30.96 6.39 25.39
C THR A 187 -30.33 7.70 25.87
N SER A 188 -30.66 8.12 27.09
CA SER A 188 -29.83 9.07 27.82
C SER A 188 -28.47 8.42 28.07
N ALA A 189 -27.48 8.79 27.27
CA ALA A 189 -26.08 8.52 27.61
C ALA A 189 -25.79 9.16 28.98
N PRO A 190 -25.02 8.51 29.86
CA PRO A 190 -24.68 9.09 31.15
C PRO A 190 -23.92 10.41 30.91
N SER A 191 -24.27 11.45 31.66
CA SER A 191 -23.91 12.84 31.31
C SER A 191 -22.41 13.13 31.26
N GLY A 192 -21.60 12.37 32.01
CA GLY A 192 -20.13 12.46 31.93
C GLY A 192 -19.59 12.13 30.53
N ASP A 193 -20.06 11.03 29.93
CA ASP A 193 -19.56 10.53 28.64
C ASP A 193 -19.86 11.52 27.51
N LEU A 194 -21.02 12.18 27.55
CA LEU A 194 -21.42 13.18 26.55
C LEU A 194 -20.58 14.46 26.66
N LEU A 195 -20.32 14.95 27.89
CA LEU A 195 -19.51 16.14 28.12
C LEU A 195 -18.05 15.94 27.70
N GLU A 196 -17.43 14.81 28.08
CA GLU A 196 -16.04 14.54 27.69
C GLU A 196 -15.91 14.26 26.18
N ALA A 197 -16.90 13.63 25.54
CA ALA A 197 -16.94 13.50 24.08
C ALA A 197 -17.08 14.87 23.37
N ALA A 198 -17.83 15.82 23.95
CA ALA A 198 -17.91 17.19 23.41
C ALA A 198 -16.59 17.96 23.58
N LYS A 199 -15.92 17.83 24.74
CA LYS A 199 -14.59 18.41 24.98
C LYS A 199 -13.55 17.85 24.01
N LEU A 200 -13.51 16.52 23.82
CA LEU A 200 -12.62 15.87 22.85
C LEU A 200 -12.84 16.42 21.43
N LYS A 201 -14.10 16.56 21.00
CA LYS A 201 -14.43 17.21 19.72
C LYS A 201 -13.94 18.66 19.63
N ALA A 202 -14.10 19.45 20.68
CA ALA A 202 -13.62 20.83 20.72
C ALA A 202 -12.07 20.92 20.70
N MET A 203 -11.36 20.01 21.37
CA MET A 203 -9.90 19.89 21.28
C MET A 203 -9.45 19.53 19.86
N GLN A 204 -10.22 18.68 19.18
CA GLN A 204 -10.05 18.31 17.76
C GLN A 204 -10.66 19.34 16.79
N TYR A 205 -10.96 20.57 17.24
CA TYR A 205 -11.50 21.68 16.44
C TYR A 205 -12.89 21.45 15.81
N ASP A 206 -13.56 20.31 16.08
CA ASP A 206 -14.96 20.04 15.71
C ASP A 206 -15.92 20.78 16.67
N TYR A 207 -15.81 22.10 16.68
CA TYR A 207 -16.61 22.96 17.54
C TYR A 207 -18.11 22.88 17.21
N ASP A 208 -18.48 22.66 15.95
CA ASP A 208 -19.89 22.51 15.56
C ASP A 208 -20.46 21.15 16.00
N GLY A 209 -19.72 20.05 15.85
CA GLY A 209 -20.13 18.74 16.36
C GLY A 209 -20.17 18.70 17.90
N ALA A 210 -19.23 19.37 18.58
CA ALA A 210 -19.25 19.52 20.03
C ALA A 210 -20.49 20.29 20.53
N LEU A 211 -20.81 21.43 19.90
CA LEU A 211 -22.00 22.23 20.23
C LEU A 211 -23.30 21.47 19.91
N ALA A 212 -23.34 20.75 18.78
CA ALA A 212 -24.50 19.93 18.43
C ALA A 212 -24.70 18.78 19.43
N LEU A 213 -23.63 18.14 19.89
CA LEU A 213 -23.69 17.07 20.88
C LEU A 213 -24.22 17.56 22.23
N LEU A 214 -23.67 18.64 22.78
CA LEU A 214 -24.15 19.25 24.03
C LEU A 214 -25.63 19.64 23.93
N LYS A 215 -26.01 20.35 22.85
CA LYS A 215 -27.37 20.86 22.63
C LYS A 215 -28.39 19.79 22.20
N SER A 216 -27.95 18.57 21.90
CA SER A 216 -28.84 17.42 21.68
C SER A 216 -29.30 16.73 22.97
N SER A 217 -28.68 17.05 24.11
CA SER A 217 -29.07 16.47 25.39
C SER A 217 -30.43 17.02 25.86
N PRO A 218 -31.39 16.15 26.27
CA PRO A 218 -32.67 16.60 26.82
C PRO A 218 -32.54 17.54 28.03
N ASP A 219 -31.46 17.39 28.80
CA ASP A 219 -31.23 18.12 30.05
C ASP A 219 -30.45 19.44 29.83
N TYR A 220 -30.10 19.79 28.59
CA TYR A 220 -29.22 20.94 28.27
C TYR A 220 -29.71 22.27 28.87
N GLU A 221 -31.02 22.54 28.87
CA GLU A 221 -31.60 23.78 29.40
C GLU A 221 -31.55 23.87 30.94
N GLU A 222 -31.39 22.74 31.65
CA GLU A 222 -31.26 22.67 33.11
C GLU A 222 -29.81 22.38 33.58
N ASN A 223 -28.90 22.04 32.66
CA ASN A 223 -27.52 21.68 32.95
C ASN A 223 -26.55 22.87 32.77
N GLU A 224 -26.26 23.56 33.87
CA GLU A 224 -25.32 24.71 33.90
C GLU A 224 -23.91 24.37 33.39
N GLU A 225 -23.44 23.12 33.54
CA GLU A 225 -22.11 22.70 33.08
C GLU A 225 -22.05 22.59 31.55
N TYR A 226 -23.07 22.01 30.92
CA TYR A 226 -23.16 21.93 29.45
C TYR A 226 -23.30 23.33 28.83
N GLN A 227 -24.04 24.24 29.47
CA GLN A 227 -24.19 25.62 29.02
C GLN A 227 -22.87 26.41 29.13
N ALA A 228 -22.11 26.19 30.21
CA ALA A 228 -20.79 26.79 30.40
C ALA A 228 -19.77 26.29 29.36
N GLU A 229 -19.72 24.97 29.13
CA GLU A 229 -18.85 24.35 28.11
C GLU A 229 -19.22 24.85 26.71
N ALA A 230 -20.50 24.83 26.34
CA ALA A 230 -20.96 25.34 25.05
C ALA A 230 -20.63 26.84 24.84
N ALA A 231 -20.69 27.65 25.90
CA ALA A 231 -20.31 29.06 25.83
C ALA A 231 -18.79 29.27 25.62
N ASP A 232 -17.94 28.42 26.19
CA ASP A 232 -16.50 28.50 25.91
C ASP A 232 -16.14 27.97 24.53
N ILE A 233 -16.77 26.87 24.10
CA ILE A 233 -16.63 26.32 22.73
C ILE A 233 -17.06 27.34 21.67
N GLU A 234 -18.19 28.03 21.86
CA GLU A 234 -18.57 29.14 20.97
C GLU A 234 -17.54 30.28 20.97
N LYS A 235 -16.94 30.59 22.12
CA LYS A 235 -15.86 31.59 22.23
C LYS A 235 -14.57 31.15 21.53
N GLN A 236 -14.17 29.87 21.63
CA GLN A 236 -13.02 29.30 20.92
C GLN A 236 -13.25 29.34 19.41
N LYS A 237 -14.40 28.83 18.94
CA LYS A 237 -14.80 28.87 17.53
C LYS A 237 -14.78 30.28 16.94
N ASN A 238 -15.29 31.27 17.68
CA ASN A 238 -15.31 32.67 17.26
C ASN A 238 -13.92 33.37 17.31
N ALA A 239 -12.90 32.73 17.90
CA ALA A 239 -11.52 33.23 17.91
C ALA A 239 -10.66 32.67 16.76
N CYS A 240 -11.14 31.65 16.05
CA CYS A 240 -10.44 31.04 14.93
C CYS A 240 -10.33 31.99 13.71
N VAL A 241 -9.26 31.81 12.94
CA VAL A 241 -8.96 32.55 11.72
C VAL A 241 -8.86 31.60 10.51
N PRO A 242 -9.13 32.07 9.28
CA PRO A 242 -9.00 31.25 8.08
C PRO A 242 -7.53 31.05 7.70
N TYR A 243 -7.13 29.80 7.51
CA TYR A 243 -5.90 29.41 6.83
C TYR A 243 -6.23 28.92 5.42
N ARG A 244 -5.47 29.40 4.42
CA ARG A 244 -5.77 29.18 3.00
C ARG A 244 -5.41 27.77 2.53
N ALA A 245 -6.36 27.05 1.93
CA ALA A 245 -6.19 25.68 1.43
C ALA A 245 -4.93 25.48 0.56
N VAL A 246 -4.62 26.44 -0.33
CA VAL A 246 -3.48 26.36 -1.26
C VAL A 246 -2.11 26.69 -0.63
N ASP A 247 -2.08 27.17 0.62
CA ASP A 247 -0.85 27.44 1.39
C ASP A 247 -0.51 26.25 2.33
N VAL A 248 -1.32 25.19 2.33
CA VAL A 248 -1.14 24.00 3.19
C VAL A 248 -0.06 23.09 2.63
N THR A 249 0.83 22.65 3.52
CA THR A 249 1.94 21.75 3.19
C THR A 249 1.50 20.28 3.30
N HIS A 250 2.00 19.42 2.41
CA HIS A 250 1.80 17.96 2.49
C HIS A 250 3.17 17.31 2.64
N ILE A 251 3.40 16.60 3.73
CA ILE A 251 4.64 15.88 4.01
C ILE A 251 4.43 14.37 3.92
N PHE A 252 5.47 13.62 3.56
CA PHE A 252 5.39 12.16 3.56
C PHE A 252 6.66 11.46 4.02
N PHE A 253 6.45 10.25 4.54
CA PHE A 253 7.46 9.29 4.96
C PHE A 253 7.22 7.95 4.22
N HIS A 254 8.22 7.08 4.23
CA HIS A 254 8.05 5.66 3.91
C HIS A 254 7.87 4.85 5.22
N THR A 255 7.93 3.52 5.16
CA THR A 255 8.08 2.66 6.36
C THR A 255 9.28 3.11 7.20
N LEU A 256 9.10 3.28 8.51
CA LEU A 256 10.16 3.72 9.43
C LEU A 256 11.17 2.61 9.74
N ILE A 257 12.41 3.02 10.02
CA ILE A 257 13.44 2.14 10.59
C ILE A 257 13.27 2.11 12.10
N HIS A 258 12.89 0.95 12.65
CA HIS A 258 12.82 0.73 14.10
C HIS A 258 14.23 0.50 14.69
N ASP A 259 15.00 -0.45 14.14
CA ASP A 259 16.37 -0.73 14.57
C ASP A 259 17.40 -0.20 13.56
N ALA A 260 17.85 1.04 13.79
CA ALA A 260 18.89 1.70 13.02
C ALA A 260 20.21 0.90 12.93
N LYS A 261 20.52 0.00 13.88
CA LYS A 261 21.77 -0.79 13.84
C LYS A 261 21.70 -1.98 12.88
N LYS A 262 20.48 -2.43 12.53
CA LYS A 262 20.24 -3.44 11.50
C LYS A 262 20.10 -2.80 10.12
N ALA A 263 19.51 -1.61 10.03
CA ALA A 263 19.39 -0.88 8.76
C ALA A 263 20.69 -0.25 8.27
N PHE A 264 21.66 -0.01 9.16
CA PHE A 264 22.95 0.64 8.89
C PHE A 264 24.14 -0.22 9.37
N ASP A 265 24.19 -1.47 8.91
CA ASP A 265 25.21 -2.47 9.27
C ASP A 265 26.38 -2.59 8.25
N GLY A 266 26.32 -1.83 7.14
CA GLY A 266 27.28 -1.86 6.04
C GLY A 266 26.96 -2.82 4.89
N ASP A 267 25.72 -3.29 4.74
CA ASP A 267 25.29 -4.18 3.65
C ASP A 267 25.09 -3.49 2.27
N GLU A 268 24.36 -4.14 1.34
CA GLU A 268 24.03 -3.59 0.02
C GLU A 268 22.74 -2.75 -0.04
N ARG A 269 21.97 -2.63 1.05
CA ARG A 269 20.78 -1.77 1.15
C ARG A 269 20.92 -0.56 2.08
N GLU A 270 21.86 -0.56 3.03
CA GLU A 270 22.17 0.61 3.90
C GLU A 270 22.10 1.94 3.14
N GLY A 271 22.71 2.00 1.95
CA GLY A 271 22.76 3.22 1.14
C GLY A 271 21.38 3.73 0.71
N GLY A 272 20.46 2.84 0.35
CA GLY A 272 19.08 3.19 -0.01
C GLY A 272 18.23 3.50 1.22
N TYR A 273 18.42 2.77 2.32
CA TYR A 273 17.77 3.08 3.59
C TYR A 273 18.18 4.46 4.11
N ASN A 274 19.48 4.79 4.06
CA ASN A 274 19.96 6.10 4.48
C ASN A 274 19.55 7.24 3.52
N GLN A 275 19.16 6.93 2.28
CA GLN A 275 18.56 7.91 1.36
C GLN A 275 17.09 8.17 1.66
N PHE A 276 16.25 7.13 1.64
CA PHE A 276 14.79 7.29 1.52
C PHE A 276 14.01 7.09 2.83
N MET A 277 14.65 6.54 3.87
CA MET A 277 13.98 6.21 5.13
C MET A 277 14.35 7.19 6.25
N VAL A 278 13.50 7.18 7.30
CA VAL A 278 13.63 7.94 8.55
C VAL A 278 13.58 6.94 9.69
N THR A 279 14.35 7.15 10.76
CA THR A 279 14.29 6.27 11.94
C THR A 279 13.13 6.62 12.85
N GLU A 280 12.67 5.67 13.67
CA GLU A 280 11.62 5.92 14.68
C GLU A 280 11.99 7.11 15.58
N THR A 281 13.26 7.23 15.96
CA THR A 281 13.77 8.33 16.80
C THR A 281 13.66 9.68 16.10
N GLU A 282 14.04 9.75 14.81
CA GLU A 282 13.85 10.95 14.00
C GLU A 282 12.37 11.30 13.86
N PHE A 283 11.53 10.32 13.51
CA PHE A 283 10.10 10.52 13.30
C PHE A 283 9.42 11.10 14.55
N ILE A 284 9.68 10.51 15.73
CA ILE A 284 9.13 11.01 17.01
C ILE A 284 9.61 12.45 17.28
N SER A 285 10.89 12.76 17.04
CA SER A 285 11.42 14.13 17.17
C SER A 285 10.77 15.11 16.19
N ILE A 286 10.55 14.70 14.94
CA ILE A 286 9.92 15.51 13.89
C ILE A 286 8.46 15.84 14.23
N ILE A 287 7.67 14.84 14.63
CA ILE A 287 6.26 15.02 15.00
C ILE A 287 6.13 15.89 16.25
N GLN A 288 6.94 15.65 17.29
CA GLN A 288 6.95 16.50 18.48
C GLN A 288 7.31 17.95 18.13
N GLN A 289 8.37 18.18 17.36
CA GLN A 289 8.77 19.53 16.96
C GLN A 289 7.72 20.24 16.10
N MET A 290 6.96 19.50 15.28
CA MET A 290 5.84 20.06 14.54
C MET A 290 4.68 20.43 15.48
N TYR A 291 4.30 19.56 16.42
CA TYR A 291 3.29 19.87 17.44
C TYR A 291 3.67 21.11 18.28
N ASP A 292 4.92 21.18 18.76
CA ASP A 292 5.47 22.31 19.54
C ASP A 292 5.45 23.63 18.74
N ARG A 293 5.47 23.56 17.40
CA ARG A 293 5.34 24.69 16.47
C ARG A 293 3.89 25.00 16.07
N GLY A 294 2.91 24.32 16.68
CA GLY A 294 1.48 24.53 16.44
C GLY A 294 0.94 23.84 15.18
N TYR A 295 1.63 22.85 14.61
CA TYR A 295 1.09 22.13 13.46
C TYR A 295 -0.14 21.28 13.82
N VAL A 296 -1.10 21.17 12.89
CA VAL A 296 -2.34 20.37 13.00
C VAL A 296 -2.55 19.55 11.75
N MET A 297 -2.76 18.25 11.90
CA MET A 297 -2.96 17.30 10.81
C MET A 297 -4.38 17.40 10.23
N VAL A 298 -4.48 17.43 8.90
CA VAL A 298 -5.73 17.58 8.13
C VAL A 298 -5.73 16.68 6.88
N PHE A 299 -6.91 16.35 6.35
CA PHE A 299 -7.05 15.72 5.03
C PHE A 299 -7.26 16.74 3.88
N ILE A 300 -7.00 16.32 2.63
CA ILE A 300 -7.09 17.19 1.44
C ILE A 300 -8.55 17.59 1.15
N ASP A 301 -9.50 16.71 1.44
CA ASP A 301 -10.94 16.93 1.25
C ASP A 301 -11.56 17.87 2.30
N GLU A 302 -10.89 18.12 3.44
CA GLU A 302 -11.26 19.24 4.32
C GLU A 302 -10.90 20.60 3.72
N LEU A 303 -9.83 20.66 2.92
CA LEU A 303 -9.31 21.86 2.27
C LEU A 303 -9.96 22.15 0.92
N VAL A 304 -10.32 21.10 0.18
CA VAL A 304 -10.92 21.19 -1.16
C VAL A 304 -12.01 20.12 -1.32
N PRO A 305 -13.15 20.24 -0.62
CA PRO A 305 -14.19 19.23 -0.64
C PRO A 305 -14.82 19.07 -2.03
N GLY A 306 -15.08 17.81 -2.41
CA GLY A 306 -15.88 17.45 -3.57
C GLY A 306 -17.38 17.67 -3.33
N THR A 307 -18.04 18.41 -4.21
CA THR A 307 -19.50 18.59 -4.24
C THR A 307 -20.08 17.83 -5.42
N GLU A 308 -20.90 16.81 -5.14
CA GLU A 308 -21.59 16.00 -6.16
C GLU A 308 -22.80 16.73 -6.77
N ASP A 309 -22.96 16.61 -8.08
CA ASP A 309 -24.20 16.96 -8.79
C ASP A 309 -25.21 15.79 -8.78
N GLY A 310 -26.44 16.07 -9.20
CA GLY A 310 -27.52 15.06 -9.24
C GLY A 310 -27.34 13.92 -10.26
N ASN A 311 -26.20 13.86 -10.94
CA ASN A 311 -25.81 12.80 -11.88
C ASN A 311 -24.53 12.05 -11.43
N GLY A 312 -23.96 12.38 -10.27
CA GLY A 312 -22.70 11.81 -9.76
C GLY A 312 -21.43 12.50 -10.28
N GLY A 313 -21.54 13.66 -10.91
CA GLY A 313 -20.39 14.48 -11.29
C GLY A 313 -19.89 15.32 -10.12
N LYS A 314 -18.64 15.13 -9.68
CA LYS A 314 -18.03 15.93 -8.60
C LYS A 314 -17.45 17.24 -9.13
N THR A 315 -17.58 18.30 -8.32
CA THR A 315 -16.95 19.61 -8.52
C THR A 315 -16.17 20.05 -7.29
N PHE A 316 -15.03 20.71 -7.47
CA PHE A 316 -14.07 21.00 -6.39
C PHE A 316 -13.86 22.50 -6.20
N ALA A 317 -13.81 22.95 -4.95
CA ALA A 317 -13.59 24.34 -4.58
C ALA A 317 -12.80 24.45 -3.27
N ALA A 318 -11.90 25.43 -3.18
CA ALA A 318 -11.15 25.69 -1.96
C ALA A 318 -12.07 26.11 -0.80
N LYS A 319 -11.87 25.49 0.36
CA LYS A 319 -12.45 25.83 1.66
C LYS A 319 -11.28 26.24 2.57
N ASP A 320 -11.25 27.49 3.00
CA ASP A 320 -10.30 27.91 4.03
C ASP A 320 -10.64 27.18 5.34
N ILE A 321 -9.63 26.63 6.00
CA ILE A 321 -9.79 25.90 7.27
C ILE A 321 -9.72 26.88 8.44
N MET A 322 -10.59 26.71 9.44
CA MET A 322 -10.72 27.62 10.57
C MET A 322 -9.97 27.04 11.77
N LEU A 323 -8.88 27.69 12.19
CA LEU A 323 -8.01 27.25 13.30
C LEU A 323 -7.65 28.42 14.22
N PRO A 324 -7.20 28.17 15.47
CA PRO A 324 -6.63 29.21 16.32
C PRO A 324 -5.45 29.94 15.65
N PRO A 325 -5.22 31.24 15.93
CA PRO A 325 -4.22 32.06 15.21
C PRO A 325 -2.75 31.62 15.31
N ASP A 326 -2.45 30.70 16.21
CA ASP A 326 -1.14 30.09 16.47
C ASP A 326 -1.00 28.69 15.84
N LYS A 327 -2.06 28.13 15.26
CA LYS A 327 -2.08 26.77 14.66
C LYS A 327 -1.89 26.80 13.14
N THR A 328 -1.17 25.81 12.60
CA THR A 328 -0.84 25.69 11.16
C THR A 328 -1.25 24.31 10.61
N PRO A 329 -2.13 24.22 9.61
CA PRO A 329 -2.53 22.94 9.03
C PRO A 329 -1.42 22.28 8.19
N PHE A 330 -1.38 20.95 8.17
CA PHE A 330 -0.58 20.15 7.24
C PHE A 330 -1.26 18.81 6.92
N VAL A 331 -0.94 18.24 5.76
CA VAL A 331 -1.39 16.89 5.34
C VAL A 331 -0.25 15.90 5.56
N LEU A 332 -0.55 14.72 6.12
CA LEU A 332 0.38 13.62 6.32
C LEU A 332 0.05 12.43 5.40
N SER A 333 1.07 11.79 4.83
CA SER A 333 0.91 10.46 4.22
C SER A 333 2.11 9.55 4.48
N GLN A 334 1.88 8.25 4.60
CA GLN A 334 2.92 7.23 4.51
C GLN A 334 2.80 6.44 3.20
N ASP A 335 3.93 6.18 2.56
CA ASP A 335 3.99 5.38 1.33
C ASP A 335 4.47 3.94 1.63
N ASP A 336 4.02 3.00 0.78
CA ASP A 336 4.62 1.68 0.59
C ASP A 336 4.55 0.73 1.81
N VAL A 337 3.51 0.89 2.64
CA VAL A 337 3.26 0.13 3.89
C VAL A 337 2.85 -1.33 3.63
N SER A 338 3.78 -2.09 3.08
CA SER A 338 3.66 -3.49 2.65
C SER A 338 4.71 -4.40 3.32
N TYR A 339 5.65 -3.82 4.08
CA TYR A 339 6.73 -4.49 4.82
C TYR A 339 7.40 -5.59 3.98
N TYR A 340 8.02 -5.19 2.88
CA TYR A 340 8.49 -6.09 1.83
C TYR A 340 9.42 -7.20 2.32
N HIS A 341 9.44 -8.34 1.63
CA HIS A 341 10.34 -9.45 1.98
C HIS A 341 11.82 -9.06 1.98
N TYR A 342 12.20 -8.05 1.20
CA TYR A 342 13.58 -7.56 1.23
C TYR A 342 13.93 -6.96 2.59
N MET A 343 13.05 -6.19 3.24
CA MET A 343 13.27 -5.54 4.56
C MET A 343 13.43 -6.52 5.74
N SER A 344 13.19 -7.81 5.52
CA SER A 344 13.16 -8.84 6.57
C SER A 344 14.54 -9.09 7.17
N GLY A 345 14.74 -8.60 8.40
CA GLY A 345 16.00 -8.63 9.13
C GLY A 345 16.67 -7.25 9.26
N ASP A 346 16.34 -6.30 8.39
CA ASP A 346 17.06 -5.04 8.22
C ASP A 346 16.54 -3.90 9.13
N GLY A 347 15.91 -4.26 10.26
CA GLY A 347 15.46 -3.32 11.29
C GLY A 347 14.08 -2.69 11.10
N PHE A 348 13.25 -3.20 10.17
CA PHE A 348 11.87 -2.76 9.95
C PHE A 348 10.85 -3.66 10.68
N ALA A 349 9.64 -3.15 10.91
CA ALA A 349 8.48 -3.96 11.31
C ALA A 349 8.09 -4.99 10.22
N SER A 350 7.36 -6.05 10.59
CA SER A 350 6.99 -7.15 9.68
C SER A 350 5.56 -7.06 9.14
N ARG A 351 4.64 -6.47 9.93
CA ARG A 351 3.24 -6.18 9.57
C ARG A 351 2.59 -5.24 10.58
N LEU A 352 1.42 -4.73 10.23
CA LEU A 352 0.45 -4.19 11.16
C LEU A 352 -0.52 -5.31 11.57
N ILE A 353 -0.98 -5.29 12.82
CA ILE A 353 -1.99 -6.18 13.39
C ILE A 353 -2.99 -5.36 14.21
N VAL A 354 -4.11 -5.99 14.58
CA VAL A 354 -5.01 -5.47 15.63
C VAL A 354 -4.86 -6.37 16.85
N ASP A 355 -4.45 -5.79 17.97
CA ASP A 355 -4.02 -6.46 19.20
C ASP A 355 -5.17 -7.04 20.06
N GLU A 356 -4.91 -7.31 21.35
CA GLU A 356 -5.93 -7.80 22.30
C GLU A 356 -6.82 -6.71 22.91
N ASN A 357 -6.41 -5.44 22.86
CA ASN A 357 -7.20 -4.29 23.29
C ASN A 357 -8.14 -3.81 22.17
N GLY A 358 -7.75 -4.02 20.92
CA GLY A 358 -8.43 -3.55 19.71
C GLY A 358 -7.63 -2.50 18.93
N ASP A 359 -6.41 -2.18 19.37
CA ASP A 359 -5.56 -1.16 18.80
C ASP A 359 -4.77 -1.69 17.60
N VAL A 360 -4.46 -0.80 16.65
CA VAL A 360 -3.52 -1.11 15.59
C VAL A 360 -2.10 -1.03 16.15
N LYS A 361 -1.31 -2.09 15.98
CA LYS A 361 0.08 -2.22 16.44
C LYS A 361 0.94 -2.88 15.37
N ASN A 362 2.26 -2.72 15.43
CA ASN A 362 3.19 -3.48 14.59
C ASN A 362 3.58 -4.81 15.24
N GLU A 363 3.78 -5.84 14.41
CA GLU A 363 4.68 -6.95 14.75
C GLU A 363 6.12 -6.58 14.35
N TYR A 364 7.09 -6.99 15.16
CA TYR A 364 8.52 -6.93 14.84
C TYR A 364 9.18 -8.29 15.12
N ILE A 365 10.21 -8.65 14.33
CA ILE A 365 10.90 -9.94 14.45
C ILE A 365 12.25 -9.72 15.14
N GLU A 366 12.39 -10.29 16.33
CA GLU A 366 13.56 -10.16 17.18
C GLU A 366 14.76 -10.99 16.68
N GLU A 367 15.97 -10.70 17.19
CA GLU A 367 17.20 -11.41 16.79
C GLU A 367 17.15 -12.92 17.08
N ASP A 368 16.40 -13.35 18.09
CA ASP A 368 16.19 -14.77 18.41
C ASP A 368 15.04 -15.44 17.62
N GLY A 369 14.36 -14.68 16.76
CA GLY A 369 13.22 -15.14 15.96
C GLY A 369 11.87 -15.15 16.71
N THR A 370 11.80 -14.58 17.92
CA THR A 370 10.51 -14.27 18.56
C THR A 370 9.85 -13.05 17.89
N VAL A 371 8.56 -12.84 18.18
CA VAL A 371 7.79 -11.68 17.69
C VAL A 371 7.43 -10.80 18.87
N SER A 372 7.80 -9.53 18.79
CA SER A 372 7.36 -8.47 19.69
C SER A 372 6.23 -7.66 19.04
N VAL A 373 5.41 -7.00 19.87
CA VAL A 373 4.29 -6.17 19.43
C VAL A 373 4.41 -4.79 20.07
N GLY A 374 4.27 -3.74 19.27
CA GLY A 374 4.46 -2.36 19.73
C GLY A 374 4.26 -1.32 18.65
N ASP A 375 4.71 -0.09 18.95
CA ASP A 375 4.51 1.08 18.10
C ASP A 375 5.79 1.34 17.28
N TYR A 376 6.02 0.54 16.23
CA TYR A 376 7.30 0.44 15.51
C TYR A 376 7.33 1.10 14.12
N ASP A 377 6.23 1.75 13.72
CA ASP A 377 6.05 2.43 12.44
C ASP A 377 5.01 3.55 12.57
N MET A 378 4.86 4.38 11.53
CA MET A 378 4.09 5.63 11.56
C MET A 378 2.65 5.48 12.09
N VAL A 379 1.95 4.39 11.75
CA VAL A 379 0.54 4.19 12.07
C VAL A 379 0.28 4.15 13.59
N PRO A 380 0.80 3.17 14.36
CA PRO A 380 0.60 3.15 15.81
C PRO A 380 1.22 4.35 16.53
N LEU A 381 2.33 4.91 16.01
CA LEU A 381 2.98 6.09 16.60
C LEU A 381 2.08 7.33 16.51
N ILE A 382 1.44 7.58 15.36
CA ILE A 382 0.47 8.66 15.18
C ILE A 382 -0.84 8.37 15.92
N ASP A 383 -1.24 7.11 16.04
CA ASP A 383 -2.43 6.76 16.82
C ASP A 383 -2.26 7.13 18.30
N ARG A 384 -1.15 6.71 18.93
CA ARG A 384 -0.79 7.09 20.30
C ARG A 384 -0.57 8.59 20.45
N PHE A 385 0.15 9.24 19.52
CA PHE A 385 0.44 10.67 19.62
C PHE A 385 -0.83 11.53 19.58
N VAL A 386 -1.85 11.14 18.80
CA VAL A 386 -3.14 11.86 18.75
C VAL A 386 -4.07 11.50 19.95
N GLU A 387 -3.86 10.37 20.62
CA GLU A 387 -4.50 10.07 21.92
C GLU A 387 -3.92 10.97 23.03
N GLU A 388 -2.60 11.13 23.07
CA GLU A 388 -1.88 12.00 24.00
C GLU A 388 -2.07 13.50 23.68
N HIS A 389 -2.21 13.84 22.39
CA HIS A 389 -2.33 15.21 21.86
C HIS A 389 -3.50 15.32 20.85
N PRO A 390 -4.77 15.30 21.29
CA PRO A 390 -5.92 15.39 20.38
C PRO A 390 -5.97 16.72 19.60
N ASP A 391 -5.36 17.80 20.12
CA ASP A 391 -5.25 19.08 19.42
C ASP A 391 -4.15 19.13 18.33
N PHE A 392 -3.44 18.02 18.10
CA PHE A 392 -2.63 17.80 16.89
C PHE A 392 -3.47 17.38 15.68
N SER A 393 -4.75 17.01 15.86
CA SER A 393 -5.59 16.38 14.85
C SER A 393 -6.88 17.15 14.61
N TYR A 394 -7.14 17.51 13.35
CA TYR A 394 -8.41 18.11 12.95
C TYR A 394 -9.49 17.03 12.83
N HIS A 395 -10.61 17.19 13.54
CA HIS A 395 -11.72 16.24 13.61
C HIS A 395 -11.33 14.79 14.02
N GLY A 396 -10.19 14.58 14.68
CA GLY A 396 -9.68 13.24 15.02
C GLY A 396 -9.06 12.46 13.84
N GLN A 397 -8.89 13.12 12.69
CA GLN A 397 -8.31 12.57 11.47
C GLN A 397 -6.82 12.22 11.64
N LYS A 398 -6.38 11.14 10.99
CA LYS A 398 -4.99 10.67 10.98
C LYS A 398 -4.33 11.00 9.63
N GLY A 399 -3.30 10.25 9.22
CA GLY A 399 -2.69 10.40 7.90
C GLY A 399 -3.40 9.61 6.79
N TYR A 400 -2.93 9.79 5.55
CA TYR A 400 -3.17 8.81 4.48
C TYR A 400 -2.14 7.68 4.56
N VAL A 401 -2.54 6.45 4.24
CA VAL A 401 -1.61 5.35 3.95
C VAL A 401 -1.76 4.96 2.48
N ALA A 402 -0.72 5.25 1.70
CA ALA A 402 -0.64 4.92 0.28
C ALA A 402 -0.09 3.51 0.11
N LEU A 403 -0.95 2.58 -0.26
CA LEU A 403 -0.61 1.16 -0.39
C LEU A 403 -0.20 0.83 -1.82
N THR A 404 0.77 -0.06 -1.98
CA THR A 404 0.99 -0.81 -3.22
C THR A 404 0.27 -2.15 -3.16
N GLY A 405 -0.03 -2.77 -4.30
CA GLY A 405 -0.49 -4.15 -4.37
C GLY A 405 0.64 -5.17 -4.53
N TYR A 406 1.88 -4.72 -4.74
CA TYR A 406 3.07 -5.56 -4.92
C TYR A 406 3.52 -6.16 -3.57
N GLU A 407 3.70 -7.49 -3.55
CA GLU A 407 3.95 -8.29 -2.32
C GLU A 407 2.84 -8.22 -1.24
N GLY A 408 1.75 -7.49 -1.48
CA GLY A 408 0.57 -7.37 -0.62
C GLY A 408 0.52 -6.07 0.19
N ILE A 409 -0.43 -5.97 1.13
CA ILE A 409 -0.71 -4.75 1.91
C ILE A 409 -0.55 -4.96 3.41
N LEU A 410 -0.14 -3.92 4.14
CA LEU A 410 -0.06 -3.90 5.62
C LEU A 410 0.83 -5.02 6.21
N GLY A 411 1.68 -5.64 5.38
CA GLY A 411 2.56 -6.78 5.71
C GLY A 411 1.94 -8.16 5.48
N TYR A 412 0.69 -8.22 5.00
CA TYR A 412 -0.02 -9.43 4.61
C TYR A 412 0.18 -9.75 3.14
N ARG A 413 0.32 -11.03 2.80
CA ARG A 413 0.71 -11.50 1.46
C ARG A 413 -0.48 -11.71 0.53
N THR A 414 -1.13 -10.58 0.20
CA THR A 414 -2.41 -10.49 -0.51
C THR A 414 -2.30 -10.31 -2.04
N ASP A 415 -1.10 -10.13 -2.59
CA ASP A 415 -0.85 -10.09 -4.05
C ASP A 415 -1.33 -11.39 -4.73
N GLU A 416 -1.99 -11.25 -5.88
CA GLU A 416 -2.33 -12.30 -6.85
C GLU A 416 -1.24 -13.39 -6.98
N VAL A 417 0.03 -13.02 -6.95
CA VAL A 417 1.15 -13.95 -7.11
C VAL A 417 1.20 -15.03 -6.00
N TYR A 418 0.72 -14.74 -4.79
CA TYR A 418 0.67 -15.71 -3.70
C TYR A 418 -0.45 -16.74 -3.88
N LYS A 419 -1.59 -16.33 -4.46
CA LYS A 419 -2.71 -17.22 -4.81
C LYS A 419 -2.45 -18.02 -6.09
N THR A 420 -1.92 -17.37 -7.14
CA THR A 420 -1.77 -17.95 -8.48
C THR A 420 -0.45 -18.71 -8.68
N LYS A 421 0.64 -18.25 -8.05
CA LYS A 421 2.00 -18.78 -8.19
C LYS A 421 2.47 -18.88 -9.65
N GLU A 422 2.08 -17.91 -10.47
CA GLU A 422 2.33 -17.93 -11.91
C GLU A 422 3.85 -18.01 -12.23
N ALA A 423 4.23 -19.06 -12.95
CA ALA A 423 5.63 -19.36 -13.23
C ALA A 423 6.27 -18.28 -14.12
N GLY A 424 7.28 -17.60 -13.59
CA GLY A 424 7.92 -16.43 -14.23
C GLY A 424 7.49 -15.08 -13.64
N ARG A 425 6.51 -15.04 -12.73
CA ARG A 425 6.17 -13.84 -11.92
C ARG A 425 6.61 -13.96 -10.46
N VAL A 426 6.71 -15.18 -9.93
CA VAL A 426 7.24 -15.44 -8.58
C VAL A 426 8.69 -14.95 -8.47
N THR A 427 8.95 -13.98 -7.58
CA THR A 427 10.30 -13.47 -7.32
C THR A 427 11.13 -14.44 -6.46
N ALA A 428 12.45 -14.20 -6.38
CA ALA A 428 13.33 -15.00 -5.51
C ALA A 428 12.92 -14.93 -4.02
N PHE A 429 12.43 -13.76 -3.56
CA PHE A 429 11.91 -13.57 -2.21
C PHE A 429 10.59 -14.31 -2.01
N GLN A 430 9.64 -14.20 -2.95
CA GLN A 430 8.35 -14.91 -2.89
C GLN A 430 8.54 -16.43 -2.92
N GLN A 431 9.52 -16.96 -3.69
CA GLN A 431 9.87 -18.38 -3.64
C GLN A 431 10.44 -18.78 -2.28
N ALA A 432 11.33 -17.98 -1.69
CA ALA A 432 11.87 -18.25 -0.35
C ALA A 432 10.78 -18.23 0.73
N PHE A 433 9.78 -17.35 0.61
CA PHE A 433 8.57 -17.35 1.43
C PHE A 433 7.78 -18.65 1.26
N PHE A 434 7.48 -19.09 0.03
CA PHE A 434 6.77 -20.37 -0.19
C PHE A 434 7.54 -21.59 0.33
N ASP A 435 8.88 -21.58 0.21
CA ASP A 435 9.76 -22.67 0.66
C ASP A 435 9.89 -22.75 2.19
N SER A 436 9.58 -21.66 2.90
CA SER A 436 9.71 -21.54 4.37
C SER A 436 8.37 -21.51 5.12
N TYR A 437 7.26 -21.16 4.46
CA TYR A 437 5.95 -21.04 5.10
C TYR A 437 5.48 -22.38 5.72
N PRO A 438 5.22 -22.45 7.05
CA PRO A 438 4.86 -23.69 7.72
C PRO A 438 3.61 -24.36 7.14
N GLY A 439 3.73 -25.64 6.74
CA GLY A 439 2.66 -26.39 6.08
C GLY A 439 2.51 -26.13 4.57
N GLY A 440 3.19 -25.11 4.05
CA GLY A 440 3.01 -24.60 2.68
C GLY A 440 1.87 -23.58 2.61
N PHE A 441 2.08 -22.53 1.81
CA PHE A 441 1.08 -21.48 1.62
C PHE A 441 0.02 -21.95 0.61
N ASP A 442 -1.22 -22.19 1.03
CA ASP A 442 -2.33 -22.60 0.15
C ASP A 442 -3.43 -21.53 0.04
N GLU A 443 -4.60 -21.89 -0.50
CA GLU A 443 -5.72 -20.96 -0.67
C GLU A 443 -6.29 -20.50 0.68
N ALA A 444 -6.29 -21.35 1.72
CA ALA A 444 -6.73 -20.98 3.06
C ALA A 444 -5.68 -20.10 3.78
N ALA A 445 -4.39 -20.32 3.53
CA ALA A 445 -3.33 -19.42 3.99
C ALA A 445 -3.44 -18.02 3.35
N PHE A 446 -3.77 -17.95 2.05
CA PHE A 446 -4.03 -16.69 1.34
C PHE A 446 -5.27 -15.98 1.88
N GLU A 447 -6.38 -16.71 2.05
CA GLU A 447 -7.63 -16.15 2.59
C GLU A 447 -7.43 -15.57 3.99
N LYS A 448 -6.68 -16.26 4.87
CA LYS A 448 -6.32 -15.75 6.19
C LYS A 448 -5.49 -14.46 6.15
N GLU A 449 -4.56 -14.32 5.20
CA GLU A 449 -3.78 -13.09 5.03
C GLU A 449 -4.68 -11.92 4.56
N CYS A 450 -5.64 -12.19 3.67
CA CYS A 450 -6.65 -11.21 3.26
C CYS A 450 -7.61 -10.82 4.41
N GLU A 451 -8.05 -11.79 5.22
CA GLU A 451 -8.85 -11.51 6.43
C GLU A 451 -8.09 -10.65 7.45
N GLY A 452 -6.81 -10.93 7.66
CA GLY A 452 -5.93 -10.13 8.53
C GLY A 452 -5.77 -8.70 8.04
N ALA A 453 -5.41 -8.52 6.77
CA ALA A 453 -5.29 -7.21 6.13
C ALA A 453 -6.60 -6.40 6.25
N LYS A 454 -7.74 -7.05 6.01
CA LYS A 454 -9.06 -6.43 6.13
C LYS A 454 -9.41 -6.04 7.57
N LYS A 455 -9.14 -6.90 8.57
CA LYS A 455 -9.35 -6.55 10.00
C LYS A 455 -8.58 -5.27 10.36
N VAL A 456 -7.31 -5.18 9.98
CA VAL A 456 -6.47 -4.00 10.22
C VAL A 456 -7.03 -2.78 9.49
N ALA A 457 -7.36 -2.90 8.21
CA ALA A 457 -7.90 -1.80 7.41
C ALA A 457 -9.25 -1.27 7.94
N GLU A 458 -10.13 -2.13 8.45
CA GLU A 458 -11.39 -1.73 9.07
C GLU A 458 -11.15 -0.95 10.38
N VAL A 459 -10.24 -1.39 11.24
CA VAL A 459 -9.89 -0.65 12.48
C VAL A 459 -9.19 0.67 12.17
N MET A 460 -8.23 0.70 11.24
CA MET A 460 -7.54 1.94 10.83
C MET A 460 -8.53 3.02 10.35
N LYS A 461 -9.49 2.67 9.49
CA LYS A 461 -10.53 3.62 9.04
C LYS A 461 -11.42 4.10 10.19
N ASN A 462 -11.81 3.20 11.09
CA ASN A 462 -12.59 3.57 12.27
C ASN A 462 -11.82 4.48 13.23
N ASN A 463 -10.48 4.36 13.27
CA ASN A 463 -9.58 5.25 14.03
C ASN A 463 -9.15 6.51 13.24
N GLY A 464 -9.83 6.85 12.13
CA GLY A 464 -9.63 8.10 11.41
C GLY A 464 -8.54 8.13 10.32
N TRP A 465 -7.96 6.98 9.94
CA TRP A 465 -7.07 6.88 8.78
C TRP A 465 -7.82 6.85 7.45
N LYS A 466 -7.20 7.36 6.38
CA LYS A 466 -7.63 7.15 4.99
C LYS A 466 -6.62 6.30 4.23
N PHE A 467 -7.08 5.47 3.31
CA PHE A 467 -6.21 4.77 2.36
C PHE A 467 -6.15 5.51 1.03
N ALA A 468 -5.00 5.46 0.39
CA ALA A 468 -4.79 5.93 -0.97
C ALA A 468 -4.15 4.82 -1.81
N SER A 469 -4.34 4.88 -3.13
CA SER A 469 -3.56 4.04 -4.04
C SER A 469 -2.15 4.59 -4.20
N HIS A 470 -1.14 3.74 -4.09
CA HIS A 470 0.22 3.99 -4.55
C HIS A 470 0.52 3.24 -5.86
N THR A 471 -0.52 3.02 -6.68
CA THR A 471 -0.58 2.09 -7.82
C THR A 471 -0.55 0.62 -7.37
N TRP A 472 -0.96 -0.34 -8.21
CA TRP A 472 -0.84 -1.76 -7.84
C TRP A 472 0.63 -2.21 -7.79
N GLY A 473 1.44 -1.80 -8.78
CA GLY A 473 2.77 -2.37 -8.99
C GLY A 473 3.93 -1.46 -8.59
N HIS A 474 3.68 -0.45 -7.76
CA HIS A 474 4.59 0.66 -7.51
C HIS A 474 5.20 1.21 -8.82
N GLN A 475 4.34 1.50 -9.81
CA GLN A 475 4.76 1.88 -11.17
C GLN A 475 4.82 3.41 -11.32
N ASN A 476 5.91 3.94 -11.87
CA ASN A 476 5.99 5.35 -12.27
C ASN A 476 5.02 5.61 -13.44
N MET A 477 3.97 6.38 -13.17
CA MET A 477 2.83 6.63 -14.06
C MET A 477 3.03 7.79 -15.04
N HIS A 478 4.22 8.37 -15.13
CA HIS A 478 4.50 9.53 -16.00
C HIS A 478 4.43 9.17 -17.50
N GLU A 479 3.97 10.10 -18.34
CA GLU A 479 3.75 9.84 -19.78
C GLU A 479 5.05 9.42 -20.49
N THR A 480 6.16 10.09 -20.19
CA THR A 480 7.46 9.80 -20.81
C THR A 480 8.16 8.55 -20.27
N ASN A 481 7.63 7.88 -19.25
CA ASN A 481 8.23 6.67 -18.66
C ASN A 481 8.08 5.42 -19.55
N GLY A 482 7.43 5.53 -20.73
CA GLY A 482 7.35 4.46 -21.72
C GLY A 482 6.32 3.35 -21.41
N ILE A 483 5.69 3.39 -20.23
CA ILE A 483 4.52 2.58 -19.88
C ILE A 483 3.41 2.75 -20.93
N SER A 484 2.92 1.63 -21.48
CA SER A 484 1.82 1.63 -22.44
C SER A 484 0.47 1.83 -21.76
N MET A 485 -0.54 2.32 -22.48
CA MET A 485 -1.88 2.49 -21.91
C MET A 485 -2.48 1.16 -21.41
N ASP A 486 -2.15 0.03 -22.05
CA ASP A 486 -2.61 -1.30 -21.61
C ASP A 486 -1.87 -1.81 -20.35
N ALA A 487 -0.66 -1.31 -20.07
CA ALA A 487 0.05 -1.57 -18.82
C ALA A 487 -0.46 -0.66 -17.68
N PHE A 488 -0.67 0.62 -17.98
CA PHE A 488 -1.29 1.61 -17.09
C PHE A 488 -2.68 1.17 -16.60
N LYS A 489 -3.53 0.69 -17.53
CA LYS A 489 -4.83 0.12 -17.19
C LYS A 489 -4.72 -1.16 -16.37
N ARG A 490 -3.95 -2.15 -16.83
CA ARG A 490 -3.78 -3.43 -16.12
C ARG A 490 -3.27 -3.27 -14.68
N ASP A 491 -2.50 -2.22 -14.40
CA ASP A 491 -2.08 -1.90 -13.04
C ASP A 491 -3.27 -1.43 -12.18
N THR A 492 -4.04 -0.45 -12.67
CA THR A 492 -5.24 0.06 -11.98
C THR A 492 -6.33 -0.99 -11.87
N ASP A 493 -6.62 -1.74 -12.94
CA ASP A 493 -7.55 -2.88 -12.95
C ASP A 493 -7.14 -3.94 -11.89
N ARG A 494 -5.83 -4.10 -11.57
CA ARG A 494 -5.33 -5.00 -10.51
C ARG A 494 -5.38 -4.39 -9.11
N TRP A 495 -5.34 -3.07 -8.97
CA TRP A 495 -5.65 -2.38 -7.71
C TRP A 495 -7.12 -2.62 -7.31
N GLU A 496 -8.05 -2.35 -8.23
CA GLU A 496 -9.50 -2.61 -8.10
C GLU A 496 -9.79 -4.09 -7.77
N THR A 497 -9.01 -5.02 -8.35
CA THR A 497 -9.22 -6.47 -8.16
C THR A 497 -8.65 -7.01 -6.84
N TRP A 498 -7.48 -6.55 -6.39
CA TRP A 498 -6.70 -7.23 -5.33
C TRP A 498 -6.48 -6.41 -4.05
N VAL A 499 -6.62 -5.09 -4.07
CA VAL A 499 -6.43 -4.23 -2.88
C VAL A 499 -7.74 -3.64 -2.40
N GLU A 500 -8.49 -3.01 -3.30
CA GLU A 500 -9.77 -2.35 -2.99
C GLU A 500 -10.78 -3.25 -2.23
N PRO A 501 -10.95 -4.57 -2.52
CA PRO A 501 -11.88 -5.41 -1.77
C PRO A 501 -11.49 -5.66 -0.30
N LEU A 502 -10.26 -5.32 0.10
CA LEU A 502 -9.72 -5.46 1.46
C LEU A 502 -9.82 -4.14 2.23
N ILE A 503 -9.57 -3.00 1.57
CA ILE A 503 -9.53 -1.67 2.21
C ILE A 503 -10.79 -0.82 1.98
N GLY A 504 -11.59 -1.11 0.96
CA GLY A 504 -12.69 -0.28 0.46
C GLY A 504 -12.27 0.67 -0.67
N GLU A 505 -13.25 1.31 -1.30
CA GLU A 505 -13.05 2.33 -2.35
C GLU A 505 -12.18 3.50 -1.82
N THR A 506 -11.36 4.08 -2.71
CA THR A 506 -10.59 5.30 -2.43
C THR A 506 -10.57 6.21 -3.64
N ASP A 507 -10.68 7.52 -3.40
CA ASP A 507 -10.65 8.59 -4.40
C ASP A 507 -9.25 9.23 -4.54
N THR A 508 -8.26 8.75 -3.78
CA THR A 508 -6.95 9.39 -3.66
C THR A 508 -5.86 8.51 -4.28
N LEU A 509 -5.18 9.03 -5.30
CA LEU A 509 -4.02 8.43 -5.94
C LEU A 509 -2.75 9.21 -5.59
N ILE A 510 -1.80 8.56 -4.93
CA ILE A 510 -0.47 9.08 -4.65
C ILE A 510 0.51 8.42 -5.63
N TYR A 511 1.26 9.20 -6.41
CA TYR A 511 2.09 8.62 -7.47
C TYR A 511 3.39 8.01 -6.92
N ALA A 512 3.60 6.72 -7.19
CA ALA A 512 4.88 6.04 -7.00
C ALA A 512 6.02 6.81 -7.67
N PHE A 513 7.13 6.99 -6.94
CA PHE A 513 8.28 7.85 -7.31
C PHE A 513 7.93 9.33 -7.60
N GLY A 514 6.74 9.81 -7.21
CA GLY A 514 6.22 11.12 -7.65
C GLY A 514 5.91 11.19 -9.15
N GLY A 515 5.81 10.04 -9.83
CA GLY A 515 5.65 9.90 -11.28
C GLY A 515 4.27 10.30 -11.81
N ASP A 516 3.93 11.57 -11.66
CA ASP A 516 2.66 12.19 -12.09
C ASP A 516 2.35 11.91 -13.57
N ILE A 517 1.09 11.62 -13.92
CA ILE A 517 0.65 11.43 -15.30
C ILE A 517 0.95 12.63 -16.23
N ARG A 518 1.14 13.84 -15.67
CA ARG A 518 1.46 15.06 -16.42
C ARG A 518 2.32 16.02 -15.57
N GLY A 519 3.09 16.89 -16.22
CA GLY A 519 3.73 18.02 -15.54
C GLY A 519 2.73 19.03 -14.94
N ALA A 520 3.20 20.20 -14.54
CA ALA A 520 2.39 21.24 -13.87
C ALA A 520 1.20 21.80 -14.69
N GLU A 521 1.05 21.42 -15.97
CA GLU A 521 -0.15 21.69 -16.77
C GLU A 521 -1.40 21.03 -16.18
N SER A 522 -2.57 21.64 -16.43
CA SER A 522 -3.87 21.05 -16.08
C SER A 522 -4.07 19.67 -16.71
N TYR A 523 -4.62 18.74 -15.92
CA TYR A 523 -4.91 17.39 -16.37
C TYR A 523 -5.93 17.34 -17.51
N SER A 524 -5.67 16.44 -18.46
CA SER A 524 -6.49 16.12 -19.62
C SER A 524 -5.87 14.94 -20.38
N GLY A 525 -6.67 14.24 -21.19
CA GLY A 525 -6.24 13.10 -22.01
C GLY A 525 -6.44 11.73 -21.36
N ASP A 526 -6.23 10.67 -22.14
CA ASP A 526 -6.69 9.31 -21.86
C ASP A 526 -6.29 8.74 -20.49
N ARG A 527 -5.10 9.06 -19.98
CA ARG A 527 -4.65 8.64 -18.63
C ARG A 527 -5.51 9.24 -17.54
N PHE A 528 -5.69 10.57 -17.55
CA PHE A 528 -6.56 11.26 -16.61
C PHE A 528 -8.01 10.80 -16.75
N SER A 529 -8.54 10.75 -17.98
CA SER A 529 -9.92 10.34 -18.22
C SER A 529 -10.22 8.90 -17.80
N TYR A 530 -9.23 7.99 -17.81
CA TYR A 530 -9.38 6.64 -17.25
C TYR A 530 -9.30 6.65 -15.71
N LEU A 531 -8.34 7.36 -15.10
CA LEU A 531 -8.30 7.46 -13.62
C LEU A 531 -9.57 8.09 -13.04
N LYS A 532 -10.18 9.07 -13.72
CA LYS A 532 -11.53 9.59 -13.37
C LYS A 532 -12.63 8.52 -13.46
N GLN A 533 -12.53 7.55 -14.37
CA GLN A 533 -13.49 6.42 -14.47
C GLN A 533 -13.26 5.37 -13.37
N CYS A 534 -12.05 5.30 -12.81
CA CYS A 534 -11.68 4.48 -11.65
C CYS A 534 -11.91 5.21 -10.30
N GLY A 535 -12.71 6.29 -10.28
CA GLY A 535 -13.11 6.98 -9.05
C GLY A 535 -12.11 8.00 -8.47
N PHE A 536 -10.90 8.16 -9.05
CA PHE A 536 -9.90 9.06 -8.47
C PHE A 536 -10.24 10.55 -8.66
N ASP A 537 -10.21 11.31 -7.57
CA ASP A 537 -10.45 12.75 -7.48
C ASP A 537 -9.22 13.54 -7.03
N TYR A 538 -8.44 12.99 -6.09
CA TYR A 538 -7.26 13.63 -5.49
C TYR A 538 -5.97 12.96 -5.98
N PHE A 539 -4.99 13.76 -6.40
CA PHE A 539 -3.79 13.27 -7.09
C PHE A 539 -2.51 13.87 -6.50
N CYS A 540 -1.66 13.07 -5.86
CA CYS A 540 -0.51 13.56 -5.11
C CYS A 540 0.83 13.23 -5.79
N GLY A 541 1.54 14.26 -6.24
CA GLY A 541 2.89 14.17 -6.80
C GLY A 541 3.99 14.44 -5.76
N VAL A 542 5.23 14.58 -6.22
CA VAL A 542 6.36 15.02 -5.38
C VAL A 542 7.16 16.09 -6.12
N ASP A 543 7.22 17.31 -5.57
CA ASP A 543 8.08 18.39 -6.05
C ASP A 543 8.94 19.02 -4.95
N SER A 544 8.67 18.68 -3.67
CA SER A 544 9.35 19.23 -2.49
C SER A 544 9.21 20.74 -2.28
N ALA A 545 8.28 21.41 -2.96
CA ALA A 545 7.92 22.79 -2.66
C ALA A 545 7.23 22.89 -1.28
N LYS A 546 7.37 24.02 -0.58
CA LYS A 546 6.71 24.23 0.73
C LYS A 546 5.19 24.02 0.63
N HIS A 547 4.57 24.46 -0.45
CA HIS A 547 3.17 24.24 -0.78
C HIS A 547 2.99 24.32 -2.30
N TRP A 548 2.27 23.35 -2.89
CA TRP A 548 1.79 23.43 -4.26
C TRP A 548 0.47 22.67 -4.37
N MET A 549 -0.54 23.32 -4.96
CA MET A 549 -1.87 22.75 -5.15
C MET A 549 -2.46 23.27 -6.47
N GLN A 550 -3.12 22.38 -7.21
CA GLN A 550 -3.88 22.71 -8.41
C GLN A 550 -5.30 22.18 -8.27
N ILE A 551 -6.26 23.09 -8.13
CA ILE A 551 -7.69 22.77 -8.08
C ILE A 551 -8.23 22.89 -9.50
N GLY A 552 -8.65 21.75 -10.07
CA GLY A 552 -9.40 21.68 -11.33
C GLY A 552 -10.90 21.85 -11.09
N THR A 553 -11.70 21.71 -12.15
CA THR A 553 -13.17 21.66 -12.00
C THR A 553 -13.60 20.38 -11.29
N ASP A 554 -13.00 19.26 -11.70
CA ASP A 554 -13.40 17.86 -11.43
C ASP A 554 -12.26 17.02 -10.82
N TYR A 555 -11.20 17.66 -10.32
CA TYR A 555 -10.07 17.02 -9.64
C TYR A 555 -9.29 18.00 -8.77
N VAL A 556 -8.45 17.47 -7.87
CA VAL A 556 -7.49 18.23 -7.07
C VAL A 556 -6.11 17.57 -7.18
N ARG A 557 -5.05 18.37 -7.28
CA ARG A 557 -3.67 17.90 -7.11
C ARG A 557 -2.99 18.64 -5.95
N GLN A 558 -2.18 17.94 -5.17
CA GLN A 558 -1.29 18.55 -4.17
C GLN A 558 0.08 17.88 -4.24
N SER A 559 1.16 18.66 -4.33
CA SER A 559 2.51 18.09 -4.31
C SER A 559 2.98 17.88 -2.88
N ARG A 560 3.78 16.83 -2.69
CA ARG A 560 4.31 16.45 -1.38
C ARG A 560 5.79 16.78 -1.22
N ARG A 561 6.20 16.92 0.03
CA ARG A 561 7.58 17.08 0.50
C ARG A 561 8.04 15.75 1.10
N ASN A 562 9.10 15.18 0.54
CA ASN A 562 9.74 13.99 1.08
C ASN A 562 10.45 14.34 2.39
N ILE A 563 10.12 13.64 3.48
CA ILE A 563 10.87 13.69 4.73
C ILE A 563 11.70 12.41 4.77
N ASP A 564 12.97 12.53 4.37
CA ASP A 564 13.90 11.41 4.27
C ASP A 564 15.35 11.86 4.57
N GLY A 565 16.25 10.88 4.73
CA GLY A 565 17.66 11.14 4.99
C GLY A 565 18.32 12.01 3.93
N TYR A 566 17.99 11.81 2.65
CA TYR A 566 18.51 12.63 1.55
C TYR A 566 18.11 14.10 1.72
N ARG A 567 16.82 14.39 1.98
CA ARG A 567 16.31 15.74 2.18
C ARG A 567 16.92 16.39 3.42
N MET A 568 16.99 15.66 4.53
CA MET A 568 17.60 16.13 5.78
C MET A 568 19.09 16.45 5.63
N TYR A 569 19.85 15.60 4.91
CA TYR A 569 21.30 15.76 4.76
C TYR A 569 21.69 16.80 3.68
N TYR A 570 21.02 16.81 2.53
CA TYR A 570 21.40 17.66 1.39
C TYR A 570 20.64 18.99 1.30
N ASN A 571 19.44 19.09 1.87
CA ASN A 571 18.57 20.28 1.79
C ASN A 571 17.81 20.56 3.11
N PRO A 572 18.47 20.62 4.29
CA PRO A 572 17.80 20.90 5.57
C PRO A 572 17.07 22.25 5.58
N GLU A 573 17.51 23.23 4.78
CA GLU A 573 16.80 24.50 4.60
C GLU A 573 15.38 24.32 4.08
N MET A 574 15.13 23.28 3.27
CA MET A 574 13.81 22.92 2.75
C MET A 574 12.90 22.23 3.77
N LEU A 575 13.36 22.00 5.00
CA LEU A 575 12.60 21.41 6.12
C LEU A 575 12.51 22.34 7.34
N SER A 576 13.30 23.41 7.38
CA SER A 576 13.49 24.31 8.54
C SER A 576 12.22 24.94 9.12
N ASP A 577 11.13 25.06 8.35
CA ASP A 577 9.81 25.49 8.83
C ASP A 577 9.10 24.39 9.66
N LEU A 578 9.24 23.13 9.25
CA LEU A 578 8.61 21.98 9.90
C LEU A 578 9.31 21.61 11.21
N PHE A 579 10.63 21.39 11.16
CA PHE A 579 11.44 20.94 12.30
C PHE A 579 12.90 21.42 12.19
N ASP A 580 13.67 21.24 13.25
CA ASP A 580 15.12 21.43 13.27
C ASP A 580 15.82 20.09 13.02
N VAL A 581 16.59 20.02 11.93
CA VAL A 581 17.22 18.77 11.48
C VAL A 581 18.37 18.34 12.40
N GLU A 582 19.15 19.28 12.95
CA GLU A 582 20.26 18.94 13.86
C GLU A 582 19.75 18.32 15.17
N THR A 583 18.55 18.70 15.61
CA THR A 583 17.86 18.17 16.81
C THR A 583 17.08 16.87 16.51
N ALA A 584 16.68 16.65 15.26
CA ALA A 584 15.98 15.43 14.85
C ALA A 584 16.92 14.26 14.52
N TRP A 585 18.04 14.54 13.85
CA TRP A 585 18.93 13.56 13.22
C TRP A 585 19.41 12.46 14.18
N ASP A 586 19.19 11.19 13.82
CA ASP A 586 19.59 10.05 14.63
C ASP A 586 21.11 9.80 14.53
N PRO A 587 21.87 9.87 15.65
CA PRO A 587 23.31 9.66 15.66
C PRO A 587 23.75 8.21 15.33
N LEU A 588 22.83 7.27 15.16
CA LEU A 588 23.08 5.93 14.63
C LEU A 588 23.15 5.90 13.09
N ARG A 589 22.69 6.94 12.38
CA ARG A 589 22.77 7.01 10.92
C ARG A 589 24.22 7.14 10.43
N PRO A 590 24.58 6.56 9.27
CA PRO A 590 25.86 6.82 8.63
C PRO A 590 26.02 8.32 8.35
N ALA A 591 27.14 8.90 8.78
CA ALA A 591 27.43 10.34 8.76
C ALA A 591 27.53 10.99 7.36
N SER A 592 27.21 10.25 6.29
CA SER A 592 27.05 10.76 4.93
C SER A 592 25.98 9.96 4.20
N VAL A 593 24.96 10.64 3.69
CA VAL A 593 23.95 10.01 2.82
C VAL A 593 24.49 9.89 1.39
N PRO A 594 24.24 8.79 0.66
CA PRO A 594 24.62 8.69 -0.75
C PRO A 594 23.83 9.64 -1.67
N PRO A 595 24.44 10.18 -2.74
CA PRO A 595 23.73 10.98 -3.74
C PRO A 595 22.82 10.12 -4.62
N ILE A 596 21.79 10.75 -5.18
CA ILE A 596 20.83 10.18 -6.15
C ILE A 596 21.21 10.62 -7.57
#